data_AF-A0A399ZGT5-F1
#
_entry.id   AF-A0A399ZGT5-F1
#
_cell.length_a   1.000
_cell.length_b   1.000
_cell.length_c   1.000
_cell.angle_alpha   90.00
_cell.angle_beta   90.00
_cell.angle_gamma   90.00
#
_symmetry.space_group_name_H-M   'P 1'
#
loop_
_entity.id
_entity.type
_entity.pdbx_description
1 polymer ?
#
loop_
_entity_poly.entity_id
_entity_poly.type
_entity_poly.pdbx_seq_one_letter_code
_entity_poly.pdbx_strand_id
1 'polypeptide(L)'
;MTASPNGSAPSARNIPPAPYKGLVPYTDHDAALFFGRDAERAIIVANLRSSRFTLLYGPSGVGKSSVVGAGVVYFLRERAKQNLQKRGAPEFAVIYFNQWRDNPIRDLLRVVRETVQDLLGKTFADDEAFQAKSLDEQLKAWAERVNGALLILLDQFEDYFLY
;
A
#
# COMPACT_ATOMS: atom_id res chain seq x y z
N MET A 1 -26.19 9.76 -49.65
CA MET A 1 -25.63 8.66 -48.83
C MET A 1 -24.16 8.53 -49.20
N THR A 2 -23.27 9.20 -48.47
CA THR A 2 -21.80 9.06 -48.63
C THR A 2 -21.23 9.05 -47.22
N ALA A 3 -20.81 7.87 -46.77
CA ALA A 3 -20.29 7.63 -45.43
C ALA A 3 -18.83 8.07 -45.35
N SER A 4 -18.50 8.85 -44.33
CA SER A 4 -17.13 9.11 -43.88
C SER A 4 -16.54 7.87 -43.22
N PRO A 5 -15.29 7.49 -43.50
CA PRO A 5 -14.51 6.69 -42.59
C PRO A 5 -13.36 7.54 -42.04
N ASN A 6 -13.27 7.68 -40.72
CA ASN A 6 -11.98 7.73 -40.05
C ASN A 6 -12.18 7.47 -38.56
N GLY A 7 -12.08 6.18 -38.21
CA GLY A 7 -11.84 5.76 -36.84
C GLY A 7 -10.46 6.24 -36.43
N SER A 8 -10.44 7.17 -35.49
CA SER A 8 -9.24 7.57 -34.75
C SER A 8 -8.70 6.37 -33.96
N ALA A 9 -7.53 5.87 -34.36
CA ALA A 9 -6.75 4.93 -33.55
C ALA A 9 -6.30 5.62 -32.25
N PRO A 10 -6.36 4.96 -31.08
CA PRO A 10 -5.86 5.54 -29.85
C PRO A 10 -4.33 5.69 -29.93
N SER A 11 -3.86 6.87 -29.55
CA SER A 11 -2.46 7.25 -29.52
C SER A 11 -1.62 6.27 -28.68
N ALA A 12 -0.52 5.82 -29.27
CA ALA A 12 0.49 5.02 -28.59
C ALA A 12 0.97 5.75 -27.33
N ARG A 13 0.75 5.14 -26.17
CA ARG A 13 1.31 5.61 -24.90
C ARG A 13 2.82 5.59 -25.03
N ASN A 14 3.44 6.72 -24.71
CA ASN A 14 4.87 6.93 -24.74
C ASN A 14 5.54 6.06 -23.66
N ILE A 15 6.04 4.88 -24.04
CA ILE A 15 6.78 3.97 -23.17
C ILE A 15 8.25 4.42 -23.19
N PRO A 16 8.87 4.78 -22.05
CA PRO A 16 10.28 5.12 -22.02
C PRO A 16 11.18 3.92 -22.39
N PRO A 17 12.38 4.16 -22.94
CA PRO A 17 13.18 3.17 -23.68
C PRO A 17 13.87 2.08 -22.85
N ALA A 18 13.55 1.93 -21.56
CA ALA A 18 14.05 0.84 -20.73
C ALA A 18 13.00 0.40 -19.69
N PRO A 19 12.63 -0.89 -19.64
CA PRO A 19 11.53 -1.39 -18.80
C PRO A 19 11.87 -1.51 -17.31
N TYR A 20 13.13 -1.26 -16.91
CA TYR A 20 13.58 -1.37 -15.53
C TYR A 20 14.31 -0.09 -15.10
N LYS A 21 13.74 0.65 -14.14
CA LYS A 21 14.55 1.50 -13.25
C LYS A 21 15.40 0.56 -12.41
N GLY A 22 16.71 0.83 -12.28
CA GLY A 22 17.66 0.03 -11.50
C GLY A 22 17.35 0.00 -9.98
N LEU A 23 18.35 0.25 -9.13
CA LEU A 23 18.27 0.17 -7.65
C LEU A 23 17.31 1.18 -6.96
N VAL A 24 16.40 1.81 -7.69
CA VAL A 24 15.42 2.74 -7.14
C VAL A 24 14.16 1.94 -6.76
N PRO A 25 13.69 2.00 -5.50
CA PRO A 25 12.45 1.33 -5.11
C PRO A 25 11.28 1.80 -5.97
N TYR A 26 10.57 0.84 -6.56
CA TYR A 26 9.32 1.10 -7.25
C TYR A 26 8.29 1.60 -6.25
N THR A 27 7.63 2.71 -6.59
CA THR A 27 6.55 3.29 -5.80
C THR A 27 5.19 2.80 -6.31
N ASP A 28 4.11 3.08 -5.60
CA ASP A 28 2.74 2.80 -6.06
C ASP A 28 2.43 3.38 -7.45
N HIS A 29 3.13 4.46 -7.84
CA HIS A 29 3.00 5.08 -9.16
C HIS A 29 3.65 4.29 -10.30
N ASP A 30 4.51 3.32 -9.99
CA ASP A 30 5.21 2.49 -10.97
C ASP A 30 4.52 1.12 -11.19
N ALA A 31 3.28 0.95 -10.70
CA ALA A 31 2.51 -0.31 -10.86
C ALA A 31 2.38 -0.77 -12.32
N ALA A 32 2.35 0.17 -13.27
CA ALA A 32 2.32 -0.13 -14.71
C ALA A 32 3.62 -0.75 -15.26
N LEU A 33 4.72 -0.67 -14.50
CA LEU A 33 6.03 -1.23 -14.85
C LEU A 33 6.32 -2.56 -14.12
N PHE A 34 5.41 -3.02 -13.26
CA PHE A 34 5.55 -4.27 -12.51
C PHE A 34 4.87 -5.42 -13.27
N PHE A 35 5.66 -6.24 -13.98
CA PHE A 35 5.20 -7.40 -14.74
C PHE A 35 5.94 -8.68 -14.35
N GLY A 36 5.30 -9.84 -14.51
CA GLY A 36 5.92 -11.16 -14.32
C GLY A 36 5.99 -11.67 -12.88
N ARG A 37 5.36 -10.98 -11.92
CA ARG A 37 5.34 -11.33 -10.48
C ARG A 37 3.92 -11.50 -9.92
N ASP A 38 2.96 -11.79 -10.79
CA ASP A 38 1.54 -11.92 -10.40
C ASP A 38 1.30 -13.09 -9.44
N ALA A 39 2.06 -14.18 -9.61
CA ALA A 39 1.99 -15.36 -8.75
C ALA A 39 2.48 -15.03 -7.33
N GLU A 40 3.63 -14.35 -7.20
CA GLU A 40 4.19 -13.93 -5.93
C GLU A 40 3.26 -12.95 -5.21
N ARG A 41 2.71 -11.95 -5.92
CA ARG A 41 1.69 -11.06 -5.35
C ARG A 41 0.49 -11.86 -4.83
N ALA A 42 -0.02 -12.80 -5.62
CA ALA A 42 -1.19 -13.60 -5.24
C ALA A 42 -0.92 -14.43 -3.98
N ILE A 43 0.26 -15.05 -3.88
CA ILE A 43 0.69 -15.82 -2.70
C ILE A 43 0.77 -14.91 -1.47
N ILE A 44 1.42 -13.74 -1.59
CA ILE A 44 1.56 -12.81 -0.47
C ILE A 44 0.18 -12.32 -0.01
N VAL A 45 -0.69 -11.92 -0.94
CA VAL A 45 -2.06 -11.48 -0.61
C VAL A 45 -2.87 -12.61 0.06
N ALA A 46 -2.74 -13.86 -0.41
CA ALA A 46 -3.41 -14.99 0.21
C ALA A 46 -2.94 -15.21 1.65
N ASN A 47 -1.63 -15.11 1.90
CA ASN A 47 -1.05 -15.24 3.24
C ASN A 47 -1.50 -14.12 4.17
N LEU A 48 -1.47 -12.85 3.71
CA LEU A 48 -1.94 -11.70 4.48
C LEU A 48 -3.41 -11.80 4.88
N ARG A 49 -4.24 -12.50 4.09
CA ARG A 49 -5.66 -12.73 4.41
C ARG A 49 -5.89 -13.93 5.31
N SER A 50 -4.96 -14.87 5.34
CA SER A 50 -5.10 -16.14 6.07
C SER A 50 -4.41 -16.13 7.44
N SER A 51 -3.46 -15.23 7.64
CA SER A 51 -2.69 -15.09 8.88
C SER A 51 -2.64 -13.65 9.35
N ARG A 52 -2.64 -13.44 10.67
CA ARG A 52 -2.44 -12.13 11.29
C ARG A 52 -0.99 -11.63 11.19
N PHE A 53 -0.06 -12.53 10.86
CA PHE A 53 1.36 -12.22 10.72
C PHE A 53 1.96 -13.01 9.55
N THR A 54 2.66 -12.32 8.65
CA THR A 54 3.33 -12.90 7.48
C THR A 54 4.74 -12.32 7.39
N LEU A 55 5.76 -13.18 7.31
CA LEU A 55 7.14 -12.78 7.09
C LEU A 55 7.54 -13.09 5.65
N LEU A 56 7.94 -12.06 4.91
CA LEU A 56 8.52 -12.21 3.57
C LEU A 56 10.05 -12.04 3.67
N TYR A 57 10.79 -13.07 3.29
CA TYR A 57 12.25 -13.05 3.31
C TYR A 57 12.82 -13.58 1.98
N GLY A 58 14.09 -13.26 1.74
CA GLY A 58 14.81 -13.66 0.52
C GLY A 58 16.08 -12.82 0.36
N PRO A 59 16.98 -13.21 -0.55
CA PRO A 59 18.25 -12.51 -0.75
C PRO A 59 18.07 -11.01 -1.04
N SER A 60 19.08 -10.21 -0.74
CA SER A 60 19.06 -8.79 -1.12
C SER A 60 19.00 -8.64 -2.64
N GLY A 61 18.30 -7.62 -3.13
CA GLY A 61 18.20 -7.33 -4.57
C GLY A 61 17.22 -8.19 -5.38
N VAL A 62 16.54 -9.19 -4.79
CA VAL A 62 15.55 -10.02 -5.53
C VAL A 62 14.22 -9.32 -5.82
N GLY A 63 14.07 -8.07 -5.40
CA GLY A 63 12.88 -7.24 -5.65
C GLY A 63 11.74 -7.39 -4.64
N LYS A 64 12.00 -7.80 -3.39
CA LYS A 64 10.98 -7.96 -2.34
C LYS A 64 10.16 -6.69 -2.14
N SER A 65 10.83 -5.56 -1.90
CA SER A 65 10.19 -4.25 -1.72
C SER A 65 9.38 -3.83 -2.94
N SER A 66 9.85 -4.14 -4.16
CA SER A 66 9.09 -3.87 -5.39
C SER A 66 7.81 -4.71 -5.47
N VAL A 67 7.87 -6.00 -5.11
CA VAL A 67 6.68 -6.87 -5.04
C VAL A 67 5.71 -6.37 -3.97
N VAL A 68 6.21 -5.98 -2.80
CA VAL A 68 5.40 -5.47 -1.70
C VAL A 68 4.73 -4.15 -2.09
N GLY A 69 5.49 -3.13 -2.49
CA GLY A 69 4.96 -1.82 -2.86
C GLY A 69 4.12 -1.84 -4.14
N ALA A 70 4.78 -2.00 -5.29
CA ALA A 70 4.14 -1.88 -6.60
C ALA A 70 3.14 -3.01 -6.90
N GLY A 71 3.31 -4.19 -6.29
CA GLY A 71 2.41 -5.33 -6.46
C GLY A 71 1.31 -5.40 -5.41
N VAL A 72 1.69 -5.67 -4.15
CA VAL A 72 0.75 -6.04 -3.08
C VAL A 72 0.02 -4.83 -2.51
N VAL A 73 0.74 -3.76 -2.14
CA VAL A 73 0.16 -2.53 -1.56
C VAL A 73 -0.79 -1.88 -2.56
N TYR A 74 -0.35 -1.68 -3.80
CA TYR A 74 -1.19 -1.16 -4.87
C TYR A 74 -2.49 -1.97 -5.03
N PHE A 75 -2.37 -3.29 -5.19
CA PHE A 75 -3.52 -4.18 -5.38
C PHE A 75 -4.51 -4.14 -4.22
N LEU A 76 -4.02 -4.17 -2.97
CA LEU A 76 -4.87 -4.13 -1.78
C LEU A 76 -5.53 -2.76 -1.62
N ARG A 77 -4.83 -1.65 -1.90
CA ARG A 77 -5.40 -0.29 -1.83
C ARG A 77 -6.53 -0.10 -2.82
N GLU A 78 -6.37 -0.57 -4.06
CA GLU A 78 -7.44 -0.52 -5.06
C GLU A 78 -8.64 -1.37 -4.65
N ARG A 79 -8.41 -2.54 -4.05
CA ARG A 79 -9.48 -3.39 -3.51
C ARG A 79 -10.23 -2.71 -2.35
N ALA A 80 -9.52 -2.06 -1.43
CA ALA A 80 -10.13 -1.32 -0.33
C ALA A 80 -11.03 -0.18 -0.82
N LYS A 81 -10.57 0.60 -1.81
CA LYS A 81 -11.37 1.65 -2.47
C LYS A 81 -12.62 1.08 -3.13
N GLN A 82 -12.49 -0.02 -3.88
CA GLN A 82 -13.61 -0.68 -4.54
C GLN A 82 -14.64 -1.22 -3.52
N ASN A 83 -14.16 -1.81 -2.42
CA ASN A 83 -15.02 -2.27 -1.33
C ASN A 83 -15.80 -1.09 -0.72
N LEU A 84 -15.12 0.02 -0.42
CA LEU A 84 -15.77 1.22 0.11
C LEU A 84 -16.87 1.73 -0.82
N GLN A 85 -16.61 1.81 -2.12
CA GLN A 85 -17.59 2.26 -3.12
C GLN A 85 -18.79 1.31 -3.25
N LYS A 86 -18.55 -0.01 -3.25
CA LYS A 86 -19.59 -1.02 -3.51
C LYS A 86 -20.39 -1.42 -2.27
N ARG A 87 -19.77 -1.36 -1.09
CA ARG A 87 -20.29 -1.94 0.16
C ARG A 87 -20.40 -0.91 1.29
N GLY A 88 -19.93 0.32 1.09
CA GLY A 88 -19.93 1.37 2.11
C GLY A 88 -18.85 1.23 3.19
N ALA A 89 -17.99 0.20 3.10
CA ALA A 89 -16.87 -0.01 4.01
C ALA A 89 -15.67 -0.63 3.26
N PRO A 90 -14.42 -0.24 3.59
CA PRO A 90 -13.25 -0.68 2.85
C PRO A 90 -12.81 -2.13 3.15
N GLU A 91 -13.36 -2.76 4.21
CA GLU A 91 -12.93 -4.06 4.79
C GLU A 91 -11.57 -3.98 5.50
N PHE A 92 -10.63 -3.21 4.96
CA PHE A 92 -9.32 -2.95 5.55
C PHE A 92 -8.69 -1.65 5.03
N ALA A 93 -7.73 -1.10 5.79
CA ALA A 93 -6.83 -0.05 5.35
C ALA A 93 -5.39 -0.59 5.21
N VAL A 94 -4.69 -0.21 4.15
CA VAL A 94 -3.35 -0.74 3.80
C VAL A 94 -2.27 0.27 4.14
N ILE A 95 -1.58 0.02 5.24
CA ILE A 95 -0.53 0.86 5.80
C ILE A 95 0.80 0.30 5.31
N TYR A 96 1.56 1.08 4.54
CA TYR A 96 2.90 0.71 4.09
C TYR A 96 3.92 1.60 4.79
N PHE A 97 4.88 0.99 5.47
CA PHE A 97 5.85 1.70 6.29
C PHE A 97 7.26 1.13 6.08
N ASN A 98 8.19 2.01 5.73
CA ASN A 98 9.58 1.67 5.43
C ASN A 98 10.60 2.68 6.00
N GLN A 99 10.19 3.52 6.95
CA GLN A 99 11.03 4.59 7.50
C GLN A 99 11.37 4.31 8.96
N TRP A 100 12.55 3.72 9.21
CA TRP A 100 12.92 3.23 10.55
C TRP A 100 13.81 4.19 11.36
N ARG A 101 13.97 5.44 10.91
CA ARG A 101 14.84 6.43 11.55
C ARG A 101 14.10 7.20 12.64
N ASP A 102 14.86 7.75 13.58
CA ASP A 102 14.41 8.62 14.66
C ASP A 102 13.34 7.99 15.58
N ASN A 103 12.05 8.31 15.39
CA ASN A 103 10.94 7.80 16.19
C ASN A 103 9.95 7.03 15.30
N PRO A 104 10.23 5.75 14.99
CA PRO A 104 9.44 4.97 14.05
C PRO A 104 8.01 4.72 14.52
N ILE A 105 7.75 4.72 15.84
CA ILE A 105 6.40 4.55 16.37
C ILE A 105 5.54 5.79 16.08
N ARG A 106 6.08 7.00 16.33
CA ARG A 106 5.40 8.25 16.00
C ARG A 106 5.12 8.33 14.50
N ASP A 107 6.10 7.98 13.68
CA ASP A 107 6.00 8.09 12.23
C ASP A 107 5.06 7.03 11.64
N LEU A 108 5.05 5.81 12.18
CA LEU A 108 4.06 4.79 11.84
C LEU A 108 2.64 5.26 12.16
N LEU A 109 2.40 5.81 13.35
CA LEU A 109 1.10 6.33 13.75
C LEU A 109 0.64 7.50 12.86
N ARG A 110 1.57 8.34 12.41
CA ARG A 110 1.31 9.38 11.40
C ARG A 110 0.87 8.77 10.06
N VAL A 111 1.58 7.76 9.55
CA VAL A 111 1.22 7.09 8.29
C VAL A 111 -0.12 6.36 8.38
N VAL A 112 -0.42 5.72 9.52
CA VAL A 112 -1.73 5.11 9.78
C VAL A 112 -2.83 6.15 9.67
N ARG A 113 -2.67 7.27 10.37
CA ARG A 113 -3.63 8.38 10.35
C ARG A 113 -3.85 8.90 8.93
N GLU A 114 -2.79 9.31 8.25
CA GLU A 114 -2.86 9.89 6.90
C GLU A 114 -3.58 8.92 5.94
N THR A 115 -3.19 7.64 5.97
CA THR A 115 -3.79 6.61 5.12
C THR A 115 -5.29 6.43 5.39
N VAL A 116 -5.69 6.37 6.66
CA VAL A 116 -7.10 6.18 7.02
C VAL A 116 -7.94 7.40 6.67
N GLN A 117 -7.41 8.60 6.91
CA GLN A 117 -8.09 9.85 6.54
C GLN A 117 -8.32 9.95 5.04
N ASP A 118 -7.29 9.67 4.24
CA ASP A 118 -7.36 9.69 2.79
C ASP A 118 -8.34 8.63 2.26
N LEU A 119 -8.29 7.41 2.79
CA LEU A 119 -9.17 6.32 2.38
C LEU A 119 -10.64 6.64 2.66
N LEU A 120 -10.94 7.23 3.82
CA LEU A 120 -12.31 7.54 4.23
C LEU A 120 -12.79 8.91 3.74
N GLY A 121 -11.90 9.74 3.19
CA GLY A 121 -12.19 11.13 2.83
C GLY A 121 -12.65 11.96 4.03
N LYS A 122 -12.14 11.66 5.23
CA LYS A 122 -12.56 12.27 6.50
C LYS A 122 -11.36 12.65 7.33
N THR A 123 -11.42 13.82 7.95
CA THR A 123 -10.44 14.25 8.95
C THR A 123 -10.90 13.82 10.33
N PHE A 124 -9.97 13.26 11.11
CA PHE A 124 -10.20 12.91 12.50
C PHE A 124 -9.25 13.74 13.36
N ALA A 125 -9.79 14.40 14.38
CA ALA A 125 -8.96 15.02 15.41
C ALA A 125 -8.34 13.93 16.29
N ASP A 126 -7.07 14.15 16.64
CA ASP A 126 -6.29 13.36 17.56
C ASP A 126 -5.74 14.32 18.63
N ASP A 127 -6.57 14.58 19.64
CA ASP A 127 -6.18 15.43 20.76
C ASP A 127 -5.05 14.81 21.59
N GLU A 128 -4.55 15.57 22.57
CA GLU A 128 -3.51 15.11 23.50
C GLU A 128 -3.92 13.81 24.21
N ALA A 129 -5.21 13.65 24.52
CA ALA A 129 -5.73 12.43 25.14
C ALA A 129 -5.62 11.21 24.22
N PHE A 130 -5.84 11.37 22.91
CA PHE A 130 -5.61 10.32 21.93
C PHE A 130 -4.11 10.02 21.76
N GLN A 131 -3.26 11.05 21.75
CA GLN A 131 -1.81 10.90 21.62
C GLN A 131 -1.16 10.23 22.83
N ALA A 132 -1.74 10.39 24.02
CA ALA A 132 -1.27 9.76 25.26
C ALA A 132 -1.55 8.25 25.33
N LYS A 133 -2.40 7.71 24.45
CA LYS A 133 -2.75 6.28 24.42
C LYS A 133 -1.57 5.42 23.98
N SER A 134 -1.56 4.16 24.41
CA SER A 134 -0.58 3.19 23.94
C SER A 134 -0.73 2.92 22.43
N LEU A 135 0.32 2.36 21.81
CA LEU A 135 0.31 2.03 20.37
C LEU A 135 -0.87 1.13 20.00
N ASP A 136 -1.13 0.08 20.78
CA ASP A 136 -2.22 -0.87 20.53
C ASP A 136 -3.61 -0.22 20.66
N GLU A 137 -3.80 0.66 21.64
CA GLU A 137 -5.04 1.43 21.80
C GLU A 137 -5.27 2.37 20.61
N GLN A 138 -4.22 3.05 20.14
CA GLN A 138 -4.31 3.93 18.97
C GLN A 138 -4.61 3.14 17.70
N LEU A 139 -3.92 2.02 17.46
CA LEU A 139 -4.17 1.15 16.31
C LEU A 139 -5.58 0.56 16.34
N LYS A 140 -6.06 0.12 17.50
CA LYS A 140 -7.43 -0.37 17.67
C LYS A 140 -8.46 0.71 17.34
N ALA A 141 -8.25 1.92 17.85
CA ALA A 141 -9.15 3.04 17.56
C ALA A 141 -9.14 3.44 16.07
N TRP A 142 -8.02 3.28 15.37
CA TRP A 142 -7.97 3.47 13.91
C TRP A 142 -8.68 2.35 13.14
N ALA A 143 -8.53 1.09 13.56
CA ALA A 143 -9.26 -0.05 13.00
C ALA A 143 -10.79 0.12 13.14
N GLU A 144 -11.25 0.61 14.29
CA GLU A 144 -12.66 0.92 14.55
C GLU A 144 -13.19 2.00 13.60
N ARG A 145 -12.40 3.07 13.35
CA ARG A 145 -12.77 4.13 12.39
C ARG A 145 -12.87 3.61 10.95
N VAL A 146 -12.00 2.67 10.57
CA VAL A 146 -12.03 1.99 9.27
C VAL A 146 -13.25 1.06 9.14
N ASN A 147 -13.83 0.63 10.27
CA ASN A 147 -14.79 -0.47 10.34
C ASN A 147 -14.22 -1.73 9.65
N GLY A 148 -12.96 -2.05 9.96
CA GLY A 148 -12.20 -3.09 9.28
C GLY A 148 -10.82 -3.33 9.87
N ALA A 149 -10.00 -4.12 9.18
CA ALA A 149 -8.64 -4.43 9.64
C ALA A 149 -7.63 -3.34 9.22
N LEU A 150 -6.56 -3.17 9.99
CA LEU A 150 -5.36 -2.49 9.52
C LEU A 150 -4.39 -3.56 8.99
N LEU A 151 -4.10 -3.52 7.69
CA LEU A 151 -3.06 -4.33 7.08
C LEU A 151 -1.77 -3.50 7.08
N ILE A 152 -0.89 -3.79 8.04
CA ILE A 152 0.36 -3.04 8.23
C ILE A 152 1.52 -3.83 7.61
N LEU A 153 2.09 -3.29 6.54
CA LEU A 153 3.25 -3.83 5.85
C LEU A 153 4.48 -3.03 6.29
N LEU A 154 5.38 -3.73 6.98
CA LEU A 154 6.64 -3.23 7.49
C LEU A 154 7.75 -3.72 6.55
N ASP A 155 8.31 -2.82 5.74
CA ASP A 155 9.40 -3.12 4.80
C ASP A 155 10.72 -2.49 5.26
N GLN A 156 11.85 -3.04 4.83
CA GLN A 156 13.19 -2.62 5.24
C GLN A 156 13.42 -2.60 6.76
N PHE A 157 12.81 -3.55 7.49
CA PHE A 157 12.93 -3.62 8.95
C PHE A 157 14.38 -3.77 9.43
N GLU A 158 15.27 -4.30 8.58
CA GLU A 158 16.70 -4.38 8.86
C GLU A 158 17.34 -3.01 9.17
N ASP A 159 16.81 -1.92 8.62
CA ASP A 159 17.33 -0.56 8.84
C ASP A 159 17.15 -0.11 10.29
N TYR A 160 16.17 -0.67 11.01
CA TYR A 160 15.95 -0.38 12.44
C TYR A 160 17.13 -0.81 13.32
N PHE A 161 17.89 -1.83 12.90
CA PHE A 161 19.04 -2.31 13.68
C PHE A 161 20.35 -1.56 13.35
N LEU A 162 20.32 -0.67 12.36
CA LEU A 162 21.50 0.08 11.92
C LEU A 162 21.63 1.46 12.59
N TYR A 163 20.66 1.86 13.41
CA TYR A 163 20.60 3.14 14.12
C TYR A 163 20.22 2.92 15.60
#